data_AF-A0A0H2SCQ7-F1
#
_entry.id   AF-A0A0H2SCQ7-F1
#
_cell.length_a   1.000
_cell.length_b   1.000
_cell.length_c   1.000
_cell.angle_alpha   90.00
_cell.angle_beta   90.00
_cell.angle_gamma   90.00
#
_symmetry.space_group_name_H-M   'P 1'
#
loop_
_entity.id
_entity.type
_entity.pdbx_description
1 polymer ?
#
loop_
_entity_poly.entity_id
_entity_poly.type
_entity_poly.pdbx_seq_one_letter_code
_entity_poly.pdbx_strand_id
1 'polypeptide(L)'
;MHKRVFKRLENYKAVEEYFKDEIKDKNALDLMKKVLFDEEDEAYSLIENEDSIRFLKFYRSGSCELCYEEYIDKSKEKFEMWKKNPPNFRDQALKLEIIIEVKEK
;
A
#
# COMPACT_ATOMS: atom_id res chain seq x y z
N MET A 1 -7.94 4.64 -14.40
CA MET A 1 -8.20 3.17 -14.41
C MET A 1 -7.43 2.55 -13.24
N HIS A 2 -8.18 2.06 -12.25
CA HIS A 2 -7.68 1.34 -11.07
C HIS A 2 -7.13 -0.03 -11.52
N LYS A 3 -5.90 -0.36 -11.12
CA LYS A 3 -5.28 -1.68 -11.33
C LYS A 3 -5.35 -2.46 -10.03
N ARG A 4 -5.97 -3.64 -10.05
CA ARG A 4 -6.00 -4.58 -8.92
C ARG A 4 -5.14 -5.81 -9.25
N VAL A 5 -4.30 -6.23 -8.32
CA VAL A 5 -3.42 -7.41 -8.43
C VAL A 5 -3.67 -8.33 -7.25
N PHE A 6 -3.87 -9.61 -7.53
CA PHE A 6 -3.90 -10.66 -6.52
C PHE A 6 -2.66 -11.53 -6.67
N LYS A 7 -1.96 -11.80 -5.57
CA LYS A 7 -0.78 -12.65 -5.56
C LYS A 7 -0.82 -13.59 -4.37
N ARG A 8 -0.48 -14.85 -4.62
CA ARG A 8 -0.20 -15.82 -3.56
C ARG A 8 1.29 -16.08 -3.54
N LEU A 9 1.93 -15.87 -2.40
CA LEU A 9 3.37 -15.99 -2.19
C LEU A 9 3.66 -17.08 -1.16
N GLU A 10 4.87 -17.63 -1.19
CA GLU A 10 5.23 -18.76 -0.34
C GLU A 10 5.37 -18.35 1.12
N ASN A 11 6.07 -17.25 1.38
CA ASN A 11 6.40 -16.76 2.72
C ASN A 11 6.63 -15.25 2.73
N TYR A 12 6.84 -14.66 3.91
CA TYR A 12 7.07 -13.22 4.06
C TYR A 12 8.32 -12.71 3.34
N LYS A 13 9.34 -13.56 3.16
CA LYS A 13 10.53 -13.20 2.38
C LYS A 13 10.19 -13.01 0.90
N ALA A 14 9.35 -13.88 0.33
CA ALA A 14 8.86 -13.72 -1.04
C ALA A 14 8.01 -12.45 -1.20
N VAL A 15 7.27 -12.04 -0.16
CA VAL A 15 6.57 -10.74 -0.15
C VAL A 15 7.56 -9.59 -0.22
N GLU A 16 8.61 -9.60 0.62
CA GLU A 16 9.63 -8.55 0.59
C GLU A 16 10.31 -8.43 -0.78
N GLU A 17 10.69 -9.56 -1.39
CA GLU A 17 11.30 -9.61 -2.73
C GLU A 17 10.35 -9.04 -3.80
N TYR A 18 9.07 -9.44 -3.77
CA TYR A 18 8.06 -8.92 -4.68
C TYR A 18 7.94 -7.38 -4.62
N PHE A 19 7.86 -6.79 -3.42
CA PHE A 19 7.75 -5.34 -3.27
C PHE A 19 9.05 -4.61 -3.64
N LYS A 20 10.21 -5.22 -3.40
CA LYS A 20 11.52 -4.69 -3.83
C LYS A 20 11.61 -4.59 -5.33
N ASP A 21 11.11 -5.59 -6.05
CA ASP A 21 11.21 -5.65 -7.51
C ASP A 21 10.12 -4.84 -8.22
N GLU A 22 8.87 -4.86 -7.72
CA GLU A 22 7.74 -4.23 -8.41
C GLU A 22 7.53 -2.77 -8.02
N ILE A 23 7.62 -2.42 -6.73
CA ILE A 23 7.28 -1.07 -6.25
C ILE A 23 8.52 -0.18 -6.16
N LYS A 24 9.68 -0.71 -5.76
CA LYS A 24 10.98 0.00 -5.68
C LYS A 24 10.96 1.30 -4.85
N ASP A 25 9.91 1.53 -4.06
CA ASP A 25 9.73 2.72 -3.23
C ASP A 25 10.15 2.40 -1.79
N LYS A 26 11.17 3.11 -1.29
CA LYS A 26 11.73 2.86 0.04
C LYS A 26 10.69 3.04 1.15
N ASN A 27 9.84 4.07 1.05
CA ASN A 27 8.79 4.29 2.05
C ASN A 27 7.76 3.18 2.01
N ALA A 28 7.37 2.71 0.82
CA ALA A 28 6.48 1.57 0.69
C ALA A 28 7.07 0.30 1.32
N LEU A 29 8.36 0.04 1.10
CA LEU A 29 9.06 -1.10 1.69
C LEU A 29 9.10 -1.04 3.22
N ASP A 30 9.34 0.14 3.79
CA ASP A 30 9.38 0.33 5.24
C ASP A 30 7.99 0.14 5.86
N LEU A 31 6.93 0.68 5.23
CA LEU A 31 5.54 0.46 5.66
C LEU A 31 5.13 -1.02 5.57
N MET A 32 5.49 -1.69 4.48
CA MET A 32 5.23 -3.12 4.30
C MET A 32 5.86 -3.92 5.44
N LYS A 33 7.10 -3.62 5.81
CA LYS A 33 7.80 -4.33 6.89
C LYS A 33 7.11 -4.18 8.23
N LYS A 34 6.62 -2.99 8.55
CA LYS A 34 5.85 -2.75 9.78
C LYS A 34 4.61 -3.63 9.88
N VAL A 35 3.84 -3.69 8.79
CA VAL A 35 2.59 -4.49 8.77
C VAL A 35 2.89 -5.99 8.73
N LEU A 36 3.93 -6.40 8.00
CA LEU A 36 4.23 -7.82 7.80
C LEU A 36 4.97 -8.44 8.99
N PHE A 37 5.99 -7.77 9.52
CA PHE A 37 6.90 -8.31 10.55
C PHE A 37 6.69 -7.72 11.94
N ASP A 38 6.33 -6.43 12.06
CA ASP A 38 6.20 -5.76 13.36
C ASP A 38 4.77 -5.86 13.93
N GLU A 39 3.90 -6.66 13.29
CA GLU A 39 2.51 -6.94 13.68
C GLU A 39 1.59 -5.71 13.80
N GLU A 40 1.90 -4.60 13.11
CA GLU A 40 0.95 -3.50 12.97
C GLU A 40 -0.24 -3.91 12.08
N ASP A 41 -1.47 -3.57 12.48
CA ASP A 41 -2.68 -3.83 11.69
C ASP A 41 -2.68 -3.04 10.37
N GLU A 42 -2.16 -1.82 10.41
CA GLU A 42 -2.02 -0.95 9.25
C GLU A 42 -0.87 0.05 9.41
N ALA A 43 -0.27 0.44 8.29
CA ALA A 43 0.72 1.50 8.19
C ALA A 43 0.50 2.31 6.91
N TYR A 44 0.63 3.63 6.99
CA TYR A 44 0.43 4.50 5.84
C TYR A 44 1.42 5.66 5.79
N SER A 45 1.54 6.27 4.60
CA SER A 45 2.32 7.48 4.39
C SER A 45 1.66 8.37 3.34
N LEU A 46 1.69 9.68 3.58
CA LEU A 46 1.28 10.70 2.62
C LEU A 46 2.53 11.44 2.15
N ILE A 47 2.83 11.31 0.86
CA ILE A 47 4.04 11.81 0.23
C ILE A 47 3.65 12.91 -0.76
N GLU A 48 4.20 14.10 -0.59
CA GLU A 48 4.11 15.16 -1.58
C GLU A 48 5.30 15.08 -2.54
N ASN A 49 5.01 15.02 -3.84
CA ASN A 49 5.98 15.15 -4.92
C ASN A 49 5.76 16.51 -5.63
N GLU A 50 6.63 16.87 -6.58
CA GLU A 50 6.53 18.13 -7.31
C GLU A 50 5.15 18.36 -7.95
N ASP A 51 4.59 17.35 -8.61
CA ASP A 51 3.33 17.48 -9.38
C ASP A 51 2.16 16.62 -8.86
N SER A 52 2.32 15.96 -7.70
CA SER A 52 1.25 15.10 -7.19
C SER A 52 1.45 14.78 -5.72
N ILE A 53 0.38 14.31 -5.09
CA ILE A 53 0.44 13.66 -3.79
C ILE A 53 0.15 12.17 -3.95
N ARG A 54 0.87 11.35 -3.19
CA ARG A 54 0.70 9.90 -3.12
C ARG A 54 0.31 9.52 -1.70
N PHE A 55 -0.76 8.76 -1.55
CA PHE A 55 -1.10 8.11 -0.28
C PHE A 55 -0.81 6.62 -0.43
N LEU A 56 0.09 6.11 0.39
CA LEU A 56 0.47 4.70 0.42
C LEU A 56 -0.12 4.08 1.67
N LYS A 57 -0.83 2.96 1.54
CA LYS A 57 -1.41 2.23 2.66
C LYS A 57 -1.04 0.76 2.57
N PHE A 58 -0.60 0.20 3.70
CA PHE A 58 -0.51 -1.23 3.93
C PHE A 58 -1.43 -1.61 5.09
N TYR A 59 -2.11 -2.74 5.01
CA TYR A 59 -2.95 -3.23 6.10
C TYR A 59 -3.20 -4.73 6.01
N ARG A 60 -3.54 -5.35 7.13
CA ARG A 60 -4.01 -6.74 7.19
C ARG A 60 -5.53 -6.78 6.97
N SER A 61 -6.00 -7.78 6.24
CA SER A 61 -7.45 -8.02 6.08
C SER A 61 -7.72 -9.48 6.39
N GLY A 62 -8.84 -9.83 7.03
CA GLY A 62 -9.00 -11.15 7.66
C GLY A 62 -8.65 -12.39 6.82
N SER A 63 -8.77 -12.33 5.48
CA SER A 63 -8.41 -13.43 4.57
C SER A 63 -7.05 -13.25 3.85
N CYS A 64 -6.31 -12.19 4.13
CA CYS A 64 -5.09 -11.81 3.40
C CYS A 64 -4.04 -11.23 4.37
N GLU A 65 -2.83 -11.75 4.31
CA GLU A 65 -1.73 -11.34 5.18
C GLU A 65 -1.27 -9.91 4.92
N LEU A 66 -1.42 -9.41 3.69
CA LEU A 66 -1.02 -8.05 3.37
C LEU A 66 -1.81 -7.48 2.18
N CYS A 67 -2.44 -6.33 2.40
CA CYS A 67 -2.99 -5.49 1.35
C CYS A 67 -2.13 -4.24 1.20
N TYR A 68 -1.93 -3.80 -0.04
CA TYR A 68 -1.30 -2.53 -0.39
C TYR A 68 -2.24 -1.72 -1.27
N GLU A 69 -2.42 -0.45 -0.95
CA GLU A 69 -3.14 0.51 -1.76
C GLU A 69 -2.27 1.74 -2.03
N GLU A 70 -2.28 2.18 -3.28
CA GLU A 70 -1.68 3.43 -3.73
C GLU A 70 -2.75 4.35 -4.30
N TYR A 71 -2.86 5.53 -3.72
CA TYR A 71 -3.71 6.61 -4.21
C TYR A 71 -2.83 7.72 -4.77
N ILE A 72 -3.22 8.28 -5.91
CA ILE A 72 -2.51 9.38 -6.53
C ILE A 72 -3.50 10.48 -6.88
N ASP A 73 -3.23 11.68 -6.35
CA ASP A 73 -3.93 12.90 -6.75
C ASP A 73 -2.95 13.85 -7.45
N LYS A 74 -3.29 14.21 -8.69
CA LYS A 74 -2.47 15.09 -9.54
C LYS A 74 -2.77 16.57 -9.33
N SER A 75 -3.92 16.94 -8.76
CA SER A 75 -4.23 18.35 -8.47
C SER A 75 -3.63 18.81 -7.13
N LYS A 76 -3.23 17.87 -6.27
CA LYS A 76 -2.78 18.08 -4.88
C LYS A 76 -3.86 18.64 -3.94
N GLU A 77 -5.07 18.86 -4.42
CA GLU A 77 -6.18 19.43 -3.64
C GLU A 77 -6.56 18.52 -2.47
N LYS A 78 -6.32 17.21 -2.58
CA LYS A 78 -6.67 16.24 -1.54
C LYS A 78 -5.66 16.18 -0.38
N PHE A 79 -4.58 16.96 -0.39
CA PHE A 79 -3.50 16.83 0.60
C PHE A 79 -3.97 17.04 2.05
N GLU A 80 -4.59 18.18 2.34
CA GLU A 80 -5.09 18.49 3.69
C GLU A 80 -6.26 17.58 4.09
N MET A 81 -7.05 17.14 3.11
CA MET A 81 -8.12 16.17 3.34
C MET A 81 -7.56 14.83 3.78
N TRP A 82 -6.58 14.28 3.06
CA TRP A 82 -6.00 12.96 3.35
C TRP A 82 -5.18 12.90 4.64
N LYS A 83 -4.66 14.03 5.13
CA LYS A 83 -4.07 14.11 6.48
C LYS A 83 -5.07 13.82 7.60
N LYS A 84 -6.33 14.26 7.42
CA LYS A 84 -7.39 14.13 8.44
C LYS A 84 -8.25 12.89 8.21
N ASN A 85 -8.54 12.62 6.95
CA ASN A 85 -9.40 11.55 6.48
C ASN A 85 -8.66 10.75 5.40
N PRO A 86 -7.91 9.72 5.77
CA PRO A 86 -7.27 8.81 4.83
C PRO A 86 -8.25 8.32 3.75
N PRO A 87 -7.81 8.20 2.48
CA PRO A 87 -8.64 7.61 1.45
C PRO A 87 -8.91 6.14 1.76
N ASN A 88 -9.96 5.60 1.13
CA ASN A 88 -10.30 4.18 1.19
C ASN A 88 -10.52 3.63 -0.21
N PHE A 89 -10.68 2.32 -0.35
CA PHE A 89 -10.76 1.62 -1.63
C PHE A 89 -11.85 2.13 -2.61
N ARG A 90 -12.82 2.93 -2.13
CA ARG A 90 -13.87 3.56 -2.95
C ARG A 90 -13.44 4.92 -3.52
N ASP A 91 -12.33 5.49 -3.09
CA ASP A 91 -11.81 6.75 -3.60
C ASP A 91 -11.36 6.57 -5.07
N GLN A 92 -11.80 7.48 -5.94
CA GLN A 92 -11.45 7.46 -7.37
C GLN A 92 -9.97 7.68 -7.63
N ALA A 93 -9.23 8.23 -6.65
CA ALA A 93 -7.78 8.38 -6.71
C ALA A 93 -7.03 7.06 -6.49
N LEU A 94 -7.71 5.96 -6.13
CA LEU A 94 -7.09 4.65 -6.01
C LEU A 94 -6.50 4.24 -7.36
N LYS A 95 -5.17 4.14 -7.41
CA LYS A 95 -4.45 3.78 -8.61
C LYS A 95 -4.16 2.28 -8.62
N LEU A 96 -3.60 1.76 -7.53
CA LEU A 96 -3.12 0.39 -7.45
C LEU A 96 -3.57 -0.25 -6.13
N GLU A 97 -4.08 -1.46 -6.24
CA GLU A 97 -4.35 -2.32 -5.09
C GLU A 97 -3.66 -3.66 -5.32
N ILE A 98 -2.89 -4.11 -4.35
CA ILE A 98 -2.25 -5.43 -4.35
C ILE A 98 -2.69 -6.19 -3.11
N ILE A 99 -3.23 -7.38 -3.31
CA ILE A 99 -3.69 -8.26 -2.25
C ILE A 99 -2.78 -9.49 -2.26
N ILE A 100 -2.10 -9.72 -1.14
CA ILE A 100 -1.15 -10.80 -0.95
C ILE A 100 -1.72 -11.80 0.04
N GLU A 101 -1.76 -13.06 -0.40
CA GLU A 101 -1.91 -14.22 0.47
C GLU A 101 -0.57 -14.93 0.64
N VAL A 102 -0.27 -15.41 1.84
CA VAL A 102 0.96 -16.14 2.15
C VAL A 102 0.62 -17.57 2.58
N LYS A 103 1.31 -18.56 2.00
CA LYS A 103 1.06 -19.99 2.32
C LYS A 103 1.63 -20.38 3.68
N GLU A 104 2.83 -19.90 4.01
CA GLU A 104 3.55 -20.19 5.24
C GLU A 104 4.11 -18.87 5.81
N LYS A 105 3.81 -18.56 7.07
CA LYS A 105 4.25 -17.30 7.70
C LYS A 105 5.75 -17.29 7.94
#